data_AF-A0A7V9SIJ6-F1
#
_entry.id   AF-A0A7V9SIJ6-F1
#
_cell.length_a   1.000
_cell.length_b   1.000
_cell.length_c   1.000
_cell.angle_alpha   90.00
_cell.angle_beta   90.00
_cell.angle_gamma   90.00
#
_symmetry.space_group_name_H-M   'P 1'
#
loop_
_entity.id
_entity.type
_entity.pdbx_description
1 polymer ?
#
loop_
_entity_poly.entity_id
_entity_poly.type
_entity_poly.pdbx_seq_one_letter_code
_entity_poly.pdbx_strand_id
1 'polypeptide(L)'
;MARIVSSGRLVSTRPGRPADFYRQEFIRHRECLARQREYFSEGAITNADQALARVLNELEQLCKCDDADKVIGGLLKKFNAVTGLSALSDPRQLH
;
A
#
# COMPACT_ATOMS: atom_id res chain seq x y z
N MET A 1 18.88 31.71 -9.27
CA MET A 1 19.14 30.94 -8.04
C MET A 1 18.24 29.72 -8.03
N ALA A 2 18.83 28.53 -7.86
CA ALA A 2 18.14 27.24 -7.60
C ALA A 2 17.25 27.35 -6.33
N ARG A 3 16.26 26.48 -6.04
CA ARG A 3 16.34 25.02 -5.77
C ARG A 3 14.89 24.43 -5.85
N ILE A 4 14.59 23.48 -6.75
CA ILE A 4 14.56 22.00 -6.62
C ILE A 4 13.19 21.42 -6.21
N VAL A 5 12.48 20.74 -7.14
CA VAL A 5 12.15 19.28 -7.27
C VAL A 5 11.06 18.82 -6.27
N SER A 6 9.92 18.23 -6.66
CA SER A 6 9.83 16.94 -7.34
C SER A 6 8.51 16.72 -8.06
N SER A 7 8.64 16.16 -9.25
CA SER A 7 7.63 15.53 -10.07
C SER A 7 6.82 14.49 -9.29
N GLY A 8 5.53 14.76 -9.06
CA GLY A 8 4.55 13.81 -8.56
C GLY A 8 3.55 13.53 -9.67
N ARG A 9 3.87 12.55 -10.50
CA ARG A 9 3.18 12.14 -11.73
C ARG A 9 1.66 12.23 -11.60
N LEU A 10 1.05 12.93 -12.56
CA LEU A 10 -0.30 12.63 -13.03
C LEU A 10 -0.29 11.20 -13.60
N VAL A 11 -0.28 10.19 -12.73
CA VAL A 11 -0.67 8.83 -13.11
C VAL A 11 -2.19 8.88 -13.23
N SER A 12 -2.63 9.27 -14.43
CA SER A 12 -3.91 8.83 -14.96
C SER A 12 -3.79 7.32 -15.14
N THR A 13 -4.01 6.57 -14.07
CA THR A 13 -4.23 5.13 -14.17
C THR A 13 -5.64 4.99 -14.73
N ARG A 14 -5.72 4.70 -16.03
CA ARG A 14 -6.74 3.79 -16.57
C ARG A 14 -7.03 2.72 -15.51
N PRO A 15 -8.27 2.25 -15.28
CA PRO A 15 -8.49 1.16 -14.33
C PRO A 15 -7.72 -0.06 -14.81
N GLY A 16 -6.47 -0.18 -14.34
CA GLY A 16 -5.73 -1.41 -14.35
C GLY A 16 -6.51 -2.38 -13.50
N ARG A 17 -6.28 -3.68 -13.71
CA ARG A 17 -6.87 -4.73 -12.89
C ARG A 17 -6.80 -4.32 -11.42
N PRO A 18 -7.80 -4.61 -10.58
CA PRO A 18 -7.82 -4.22 -9.15
C PRO A 18 -6.51 -4.52 -8.41
N ALA A 19 -5.78 -5.56 -8.83
CA ALA A 19 -4.42 -5.85 -8.39
C ALA A 19 -3.40 -4.70 -8.51
N ASP A 20 -3.46 -3.89 -9.58
CA ASP A 20 -2.53 -2.77 -9.79
C ASP A 20 -2.79 -1.64 -8.78
N PHE A 21 -4.07 -1.33 -8.52
CA PHE A 21 -4.47 -0.38 -7.48
C PHE A 21 -3.95 -0.84 -6.11
N TYR A 22 -4.26 -2.08 -5.72
CA TYR A 22 -3.81 -2.62 -4.45
C TYR A 22 -2.29 -2.68 -4.32
N ARG A 23 -1.58 -2.99 -5.41
CA ARG A 23 -0.11 -3.02 -5.45
C ARG A 23 0.46 -1.64 -5.15
N GLN A 24 -0.07 -0.58 -5.76
CA GLN A 24 0.39 0.78 -5.52
C GLN A 24 0.15 1.20 -4.07
N GLU A 25 -0.99 0.84 -3.48
CA GLU A 25 -1.30 1.16 -2.09
C GLU A 25 -0.35 0.47 -1.11
N PHE A 26 -0.06 -0.83 -1.28
CA PHE A 26 0.90 -1.53 -0.42
C PHE A 26 2.33 -0.97 -0.57
N ILE A 27 2.73 -0.53 -1.76
CA ILE A 27 4.03 0.14 -1.97
C ILE A 27 4.09 1.45 -1.16
N ARG A 28 3.03 2.27 -1.19
CA ARG A 28 2.97 3.52 -0.41
C ARG A 28 3.09 3.27 1.09
N HIS A 29 2.42 2.24 1.61
CA HIS A 29 2.56 1.83 3.02
C HIS A 29 4.01 1.41 3.33
N ARG A 30 4.67 0.67 2.43
CA ARG A 30 6.07 0.26 2.58
C ARG A 30 7.02 1.45 2.62
N GLU A 31 6.84 2.43 1.73
CA GLU A 31 7.64 3.66 1.71
C GLU A 31 7.41 4.50 2.98
N CYS A 32 6.17 4.60 3.45
CA CYS A 32 5.84 5.29 4.70
C CYS A 32 6.50 4.62 5.90
N LEU A 33 6.41 3.29 5.99
CA LEU A 33 7.05 2.49 7.03
C LEU A 33 8.58 2.70 7.03
N ALA A 34 9.20 2.73 5.85
CA ALA A 34 10.64 3.00 5.71
C ALA A 34 11.02 4.40 6.21
N ARG A 35 10.17 5.42 5.96
CA ARG A 35 10.39 6.79 6.48
C ARG A 35 10.18 6.89 7.99
N GLN A 36 9.28 6.09 8.54
CA GLN A 36 8.99 6.04 9.97
C GLN A 36 9.92 5.08 10.73
N ARG A 37 10.92 4.48 10.07
CA ARG A 37 11.80 3.45 10.65
C ARG A 37 12.49 3.86 11.95
N GLU A 38 12.74 5.15 12.16
CA GLU A 38 13.33 5.70 13.39
C GLU A 38 12.37 5.67 14.60
N TYR A 39 11.05 5.62 14.36
CA TYR A 39 10.01 5.63 15.40
C TYR A 39 9.55 4.24 15.83
N PHE A 40 10.02 3.19 15.15
CA PHE A 40 9.65 1.81 15.42
C PHE A 40 10.89 0.98 15.77
N SER A 41 10.69 -0.11 16.50
CA SER A 41 11.78 -1.08 16.70
C SER A 41 12.14 -1.75 15.38
N GLU A 42 13.41 -2.14 15.24
CA GLU A 42 13.88 -2.84 14.03
C GLU A 42 13.09 -4.13 13.76
N GLY A 43 12.69 -4.84 14.83
CA GLY A 43 11.81 -6.02 14.71
C GLY A 43 10.42 -5.68 14.20
N ALA A 44 9.81 -4.58 14.62
CA ALA A 44 8.50 -4.14 14.13
C ALA A 44 8.56 -3.76 12.65
N ILE A 45 9.61 -3.04 12.23
CA ILE A 45 9.83 -2.66 10.83
C ILE A 45 10.09 -3.89 9.97
N THR A 46 10.97 -4.79 10.40
CA THR A 46 11.29 -6.02 9.66
C THR A 46 10.05 -6.91 9.50
N ASN A 47 9.26 -7.07 10.56
CA ASN A 47 8.03 -7.86 10.51
C ASN A 47 6.99 -7.24 9.56
N ALA A 48 6.81 -5.92 9.61
CA ALA A 48 5.86 -5.23 8.74
C ALA A 48 6.33 -5.20 7.26
N ASP A 49 7.63 -5.03 6.99
CA ASP A 49 8.19 -5.13 5.64
C ASP A 49 8.03 -6.53 5.05
N GLN A 50 8.34 -7.58 5.84
CA GLN A 50 8.13 -8.97 5.43
C GLN A 50 6.65 -9.26 5.16
N ALA A 51 5.75 -8.76 6.00
CA ALA A 51 4.31 -8.91 5.77
C ALA A 51 3.88 -8.23 4.47
N LEU A 52 4.32 -6.99 4.21
CA LEU A 52 4.04 -6.28 2.96
C LEU A 52 4.61 -7.01 1.73
N ALA A 53 5.83 -7.53 1.83
CA ALA A 53 6.47 -8.29 0.74
C ALA A 53 5.67 -9.55 0.39
N ARG A 54 5.20 -10.31 1.39
CA ARG A 54 4.36 -11.50 1.17
C ARG A 54 3.06 -11.13 0.46
N VAL A 55 2.41 -10.05 0.88
CA VAL A 55 1.15 -9.59 0.30
C VAL A 55 1.34 -9.17 -1.15
N LEU A 56 2.40 -8.45 -1.45
CA LEU A 56 2.74 -8.06 -2.82
C LEU A 56 3.05 -9.26 -3.72
N ASN A 57 3.63 -10.33 -3.17
CA ASN A 57 3.88 -11.58 -3.89
C ASN A 57 2.57 -12.35 -4.18
N GLU A 58 1.69 -12.44 -3.18
CA GLU A 58 0.43 -13.18 -3.28
C GLU A 58 -0.70 -12.36 -3.90
N LEU A 59 -0.48 -11.07 -4.18
CA LEU A 59 -1.52 -10.12 -4.58
C LEU A 59 -2.31 -10.58 -5.80
N GLU A 60 -1.62 -11.15 -6.79
CA GLU A 60 -2.26 -11.66 -8.01
C GLU A 60 -3.14 -12.87 -7.75
N GLN A 61 -2.83 -13.69 -6.75
CA GLN A 61 -3.68 -14.81 -6.33
C GLN A 61 -4.83 -14.34 -5.45
N LEU A 62 -4.56 -13.39 -4.54
CA LEU A 62 -5.58 -12.77 -3.70
C LEU A 62 -6.67 -12.09 -4.54
N CYS A 63 -6.29 -11.44 -5.64
CA CYS A 63 -7.24 -10.79 -6.57
C CYS A 63 -8.07 -11.76 -7.41
N LYS A 64 -7.75 -13.07 -7.44
CA LYS A 64 -8.57 -14.10 -8.11
C LYS A 64 -9.62 -14.72 -7.18
N CYS A 65 -9.55 -14.42 -5.89
CA CYS A 65 -10.51 -14.91 -4.91
C CYS A 65 -11.76 -14.02 -4.93
N ASP A 66 -12.95 -14.60 -4.82
CA ASP A 66 -14.22 -13.86 -4.80
C ASP A 66 -14.27 -12.84 -3.65
N ASP A 67 -13.59 -13.14 -2.52
CA ASP A 67 -13.47 -12.27 -1.36
C ASP A 67 -12.20 -11.40 -1.36
N ALA A 68 -11.54 -11.22 -2.52
CA ALA A 68 -10.33 -10.40 -2.68
C ALA A 68 -10.45 -9.04 -1.98
N ASP A 69 -11.58 -8.37 -2.19
CA ASP A 69 -11.86 -7.03 -1.67
C ASP A 69 -11.86 -7.01 -0.13
N LYS A 70 -12.49 -8.02 0.49
CA LYS A 70 -12.55 -8.12 1.95
C LYS A 70 -11.19 -8.44 2.56
N VAL A 71 -10.44 -9.36 1.93
CA VAL A 71 -9.13 -9.77 2.42
C VAL A 71 -8.13 -8.63 2.27
N ILE A 72 -8.03 -8.05 1.06
CA ILE A 72 -7.07 -7.00 0.76
C ILE A 72 -7.46 -5.70 1.48
N GLY A 73 -8.74 -5.33 1.50
CA GLY A 73 -9.25 -4.18 2.24
C GLY A 73 -9.05 -4.31 3.75
N GLY A 74 -9.24 -5.51 4.31
CA GLY A 74 -8.93 -5.79 5.72
C GLY A 74 -7.44 -5.65 6.03
N LEU A 75 -6.58 -6.05 5.10
CA LEU A 75 -5.14 -5.95 5.26
C LEU A 75 -4.64 -4.50 5.15
N LEU A 76 -5.15 -3.74 4.18
CA LEU A 76 -4.90 -2.31 4.05
C LEU A 76 -5.31 -1.56 5.31
N LYS A 77 -6.48 -1.86 5.90
CA LYS A 77 -6.89 -1.27 7.19
C LYS A 77 -5.87 -1.51 8.30
N LYS A 78 -5.30 -2.72 8.40
CA LYS A 78 -4.27 -3.04 9.41
C LYS A 78 -2.99 -2.24 9.18
N PHE A 79 -2.50 -2.15 7.95
CA PHE A 79 -1.31 -1.35 7.64
C PHE A 79 -1.55 0.14 7.79
N ASN A 80 -2.75 0.63 7.47
CA ASN A 80 -3.13 2.01 7.68
C ASN A 80 -3.13 2.40 9.17
N ALA A 81 -3.59 1.51 10.06
CA ALA A 81 -3.51 1.76 11.50
C ALA A 81 -2.07 1.96 12.01
N VAL A 82 -1.08 1.33 11.36
CA VAL A 82 0.33 1.44 11.73
C VAL A 82 1.01 2.64 11.05
N THR A 83 0.71 2.88 9.78
CA THR A 83 1.40 3.90 8.96
C THR A 83 0.74 5.28 9.01
N GLY A 84 -0.50 5.37 9.51
CA GLY A 84 -1.23 6.63 9.66
C GLY A 84 -1.53 7.34 8.34
N LEU A 85 -1.40 6.67 7.19
CA LEU A 85 -1.75 7.17 5.86
C LEU A 85 -3.28 7.24 5.72
N SER A 86 -3.92 8.05 6.55
CA SER A 86 -5.38 8.16 6.58
C SER A 86 -5.93 8.45 5.18
N ALA A 87 -6.91 7.63 4.80
CA ALA A 87 -7.91 7.90 3.78
C ALA A 87 -7.48 7.83 2.30
N LEU A 88 -7.16 6.63 1.80
CA LEU A 88 -7.36 6.36 0.37
C LEU A 88 -8.06 5.03 0.04
N SER A 89 -8.21 4.13 1.01
CA SER A 89 -8.94 2.88 0.85
C SER A 89 -10.45 3.07 1.09
N ASP A 90 -11.09 3.97 0.34
CA ASP A 90 -12.55 3.90 0.24
C ASP A 90 -12.84 2.83 -0.82
N PRO A 91 -13.36 1.64 -0.46
CA PRO A 91 -13.62 0.56 -1.42
C PRO A 91 -14.63 0.97 -2.51
N ARG A 92 -15.32 2.10 -2.34
CA ARG A 92 -16.15 2.73 -3.39
C ARG A 92 -15.34 3.36 -4.53
N GLN A 93 -14.01 3.38 -4.46
CA GLN A 93 -13.14 3.78 -5.58
C GLN A 93 -12.86 2.62 -6.56
N LEU A 94 -13.37 1.41 -6.30
CA LEU A 94 -13.24 0.23 -7.16
C LEU A 94 -14.38 0.07 -8.18
N HIS A 95 -15.10 1.15 -8.51
CA HIS A 95 -16.21 1.14 -9.48
C HIS A 95 -15.76 0.93 -10.92
#